data_AF-A0A9W6TVN6-F1
#
_entry.id   AF-A0A9W6TVN6-F1
#
_cell.length_a   1.000
_cell.length_b   1.000
_cell.length_c   1.000
_cell.angle_alpha   90.00
_cell.angle_beta   90.00
_cell.angle_gamma   90.00
#
_symmetry.space_group_name_H-M   'P 1'
#
loop_
_entity.id
_entity.type
_entity.pdbx_description
1 polymer ?
#
loop_
_entity_poly.entity_id
_entity_poly.type
_entity_poly.pdbx_seq_one_letter_code
_entity_poly.pdbx_strand_id
1 'polypeptide(L)'
;MELYRSLKTVTEDKVGMKAYTPEQRRMGILLRNEFERDGIHLSRSDRQQVISLQNDITQISMKFQSTMYSAREYVEVPAKLIRGMPHSITSVCERKWMSRDTLRVPTDMHVMNTILKWVGAPEVRRKMYIAANSCAKDNLPVLDELRAKRHELAQLLGFPTYAHLATR
;
A
#
# COMPACT_ATOMS: atom_id res chain seq x y z
N MET A 1 18.82 24.82 2.65
CA MET A 1 19.24 25.29 1.31
C MET A 1 20.76 25.37 1.18
N GLU A 2 21.44 25.95 2.17
CA GLU A 2 22.90 26.08 2.19
C GLU A 2 23.62 24.72 2.14
N LEU A 3 23.17 23.74 2.93
CA LEU A 3 23.72 22.38 2.93
C LEU A 3 23.66 21.70 1.56
N TYR A 4 22.51 21.76 0.87
CA TYR A 4 22.37 21.21 -0.49
C TYR A 4 23.30 21.91 -1.48
N ARG A 5 23.44 23.23 -1.41
CA ARG A 5 24.35 23.98 -2.30
C ARG A 5 25.79 23.55 -2.09
N SER A 6 26.25 23.49 -0.84
CA SER A 6 27.61 23.03 -0.52
C SER A 6 27.85 21.60 -0.98
N LEU A 7 26.88 20.70 -0.75
CA LEU A 7 26.95 19.31 -1.17
C LEU A 7 26.99 19.18 -2.70
N LYS A 8 26.19 19.97 -3.42
CA LYS A 8 26.19 20.02 -4.88
C LYS A 8 27.55 20.44 -5.41
N THR A 9 28.13 21.53 -4.89
CA THR A 9 29.46 21.99 -5.28
C THR A 9 30.53 20.93 -5.07
N VAL A 10 30.55 20.28 -3.90
CA VAL A 10 31.54 19.24 -3.57
C VAL A 10 31.37 18.00 -4.46
N THR A 11 30.13 17.58 -4.73
CA THR A 11 29.86 16.37 -5.52
C THR A 11 30.00 16.57 -7.03
N GLU A 12 29.91 17.81 -7.53
CA GLU A 12 30.17 18.15 -8.93
C GLU A 12 31.67 18.28 -9.24
N ASP A 13 32.49 18.63 -8.23
CA ASP A 13 33.95 18.64 -8.35
C ASP A 13 34.52 17.21 -8.41
N LYS A 14 34.65 16.70 -9.63
CA LYS A 14 35.22 15.37 -9.91
C LYS A 14 36.68 15.22 -9.48
N VAL A 15 37.43 16.31 -9.31
CA VAL A 15 38.83 16.28 -8.90
C VAL A 15 38.91 16.21 -7.38
N GLY A 16 38.22 17.10 -6.68
CA GLY A 16 38.11 17.09 -5.21
C GLY A 16 37.51 15.78 -4.69
N MET A 17 36.51 15.22 -5.40
CA MET A 17 35.90 13.95 -5.01
C MET A 17 36.88 12.77 -4.98
N LYS A 18 37.94 12.77 -5.81
CA LYS A 18 38.93 11.69 -5.80
C LYS A 18 39.79 11.66 -4.54
N ALA A 19 39.89 12.77 -3.81
CA ALA A 19 40.64 12.85 -2.56
C ALA A 19 39.90 12.18 -1.39
N TYR A 20 38.59 11.92 -1.52
CA TYR A 20 37.78 11.28 -0.49
C TYR A 20 37.78 9.74 -0.61
N THR A 21 37.53 9.08 0.52
CA THR A 21 37.37 7.63 0.54
C THR A 21 36.16 7.20 -0.31
N PRO A 22 36.10 5.94 -0.77
CA PRO A 22 34.93 5.44 -1.49
C PRO A 22 33.61 5.66 -0.75
N GLU A 23 33.60 5.50 0.58
CA GLU A 23 32.43 5.66 1.45
C GLU A 23 32.01 7.13 1.53
N GLN A 24 32.96 8.05 1.70
CA GLN A 24 32.69 9.48 1.73
C GLN A 24 32.10 9.99 0.40
N ARG A 25 32.66 9.51 -0.73
CA ARG A 25 32.11 9.82 -2.06
C ARG A 25 30.70 9.31 -2.22
N ARG A 26 30.47 8.05 -1.86
CA ARG A 26 29.15 7.41 -1.93
C ARG A 26 28.14 8.18 -1.09
N MET A 27 28.51 8.53 0.15
CA MET A 27 27.66 9.27 1.06
C MET A 27 27.27 10.64 0.49
N GLY A 28 28.24 11.41 -0.03
CA GLY A 28 27.97 12.72 -0.63
C GLY A 28 26.98 12.63 -1.82
N ILE A 29 27.16 11.63 -2.69
CA ILE A 29 26.27 11.40 -3.83
C ILE A 29 24.87 10.99 -3.35
N LEU A 30 24.76 10.04 -2.40
CA LEU A 30 23.48 9.57 -1.89
C LEU A 30 22.69 10.70 -1.23
N LEU A 31 23.34 11.50 -0.38
CA LEU A 31 22.68 12.62 0.30
C LEU A 31 22.20 13.69 -0.68
N ARG A 32 22.94 13.93 -1.77
CA ARG A 32 22.49 14.86 -2.82
C ARG A 32 21.25 14.32 -3.52
N ASN A 33 21.27 13.02 -3.86
CA ASN A 33 20.14 12.37 -4.51
C ASN A 33 18.89 12.40 -3.61
N GLU A 34 19.04 12.21 -2.29
CA GLU A 34 17.92 12.33 -1.33
C GLU A 34 17.33 13.74 -1.34
N PHE A 35 18.18 14.77 -1.27
CA PHE A 35 17.75 16.16 -1.35
C PHE A 35 17.03 16.49 -2.67
N GLU A 36 17.52 15.96 -3.78
CA GLU A 36 16.90 16.16 -5.09
C GLU A 36 15.56 15.42 -5.19
N ARG A 37 15.47 14.22 -4.59
CA ARG A 37 14.23 13.45 -4.49
C ARG A 37 13.16 14.18 -3.66
N ASP A 38 13.56 14.96 -2.68
CA ASP A 38 12.67 15.82 -1.89
C ASP A 38 12.31 17.14 -2.61
N GLY A 39 12.83 17.35 -3.83
CA GLY A 39 12.52 18.53 -4.64
C GLY A 39 13.24 19.80 -4.19
N ILE A 40 14.33 19.71 -3.40
CA ILE A 40 15.04 20.89 -2.88
C ILE A 40 15.71 21.74 -3.98
N HIS A 41 15.80 21.22 -5.20
CA HIS A 41 16.36 21.92 -6.35
C HIS A 41 15.30 22.70 -7.14
N LEU A 42 14.01 22.39 -6.92
CA LEU A 42 12.89 22.99 -7.66
C LEU A 42 12.60 24.44 -7.23
N SER A 43 11.76 25.14 -8.01
CA SER A 43 11.26 26.47 -7.64
C SER A 43 10.40 26.40 -6.37
N ARG A 44 10.15 27.55 -5.72
CA ARG A 44 9.29 27.59 -4.53
C ARG A 44 7.87 27.11 -4.82
N SER A 45 7.35 27.43 -6.01
CA SER A 45 6.04 27.00 -6.48
C SER A 45 5.97 25.48 -6.62
N ASP A 46 6.92 24.91 -7.34
CA ASP A 46 6.96 23.46 -7.61
C ASP A 46 7.18 22.66 -6.33
N ARG A 47 7.97 23.17 -5.37
CA ARG A 47 8.09 22.54 -4.05
C ARG A 47 6.78 22.51 -3.29
N GLN A 48 6.01 23.59 -3.36
CA GLN A 48 4.70 23.63 -2.71
C GLN A 48 3.74 22.60 -3.35
N GLN A 49 3.84 22.43 -4.68
CA GLN A 49 3.11 21.37 -5.40
C GLN A 49 3.58 19.97 -4.99
N VAL A 50 4.88 19.72 -4.89
CA VAL A 50 5.43 18.45 -4.39
C VAL A 50 4.89 18.12 -3.00
N ILE A 51 4.93 19.08 -2.07
CA ILE A 51 4.40 18.90 -0.72
C ILE A 51 2.90 18.58 -0.75
N SER A 52 2.13 19.32 -1.56
CA SER A 52 0.70 19.06 -1.73
C SER A 52 0.43 17.65 -2.25
N LEU A 53 1.14 17.23 -3.30
CA LEU A 53 1.00 15.90 -3.88
C LEU A 53 1.38 14.79 -2.91
N GLN A 54 2.44 14.97 -2.11
CA GLN A 54 2.83 14.00 -1.08
C GLN A 54 1.75 13.86 0.00
N ASN A 55 1.14 14.98 0.41
CA ASN A 55 0.02 14.96 1.36
C ASN A 55 -1.20 14.25 0.77
N ASP A 56 -1.57 14.58 -0.47
CA ASP A 56 -2.69 13.93 -1.18
C ASP A 56 -2.45 12.42 -1.30
N ILE A 57 -1.26 11.99 -1.74
CA ILE A 57 -0.87 10.57 -1.83
C ILE A 57 -1.01 9.87 -0.48
N THR A 58 -0.60 10.53 0.60
CA THR A 58 -0.71 9.98 1.96
C THR A 58 -2.18 9.78 2.35
N GLN A 59 -3.02 10.80 2.14
CA GLN A 59 -4.45 10.72 2.45
C GLN A 59 -5.18 9.67 1.62
N ILE A 60 -4.91 9.61 0.31
CA ILE A 60 -5.49 8.60 -0.59
C ILE A 60 -5.03 7.20 -0.19
N SER A 61 -3.76 7.02 0.20
CA SER A 61 -3.24 5.74 0.69
C SER A 61 -3.94 5.28 1.96
N MET A 62 -4.20 6.20 2.90
CA MET A 62 -4.97 5.92 4.11
C MET A 62 -6.42 5.55 3.79
N LYS A 63 -7.07 6.27 2.85
CA LYS A 63 -8.42 5.97 2.37
C LYS A 63 -8.51 4.59 1.71
N PHE A 64 -7.51 4.21 0.92
CA PHE A 64 -7.45 2.89 0.29
C PHE A 64 -7.40 1.78 1.36
N GLN A 65 -6.55 1.95 2.39
CA GLN A 65 -6.44 1.00 3.50
C GLN A 65 -7.74 0.92 4.31
N SER A 66 -8.34 2.04 4.68
CA SER A 66 -9.56 2.06 5.50
C SER A 66 -10.73 1.40 4.78
N THR A 67 -10.86 1.63 3.47
CA THR A 67 -11.91 1.03 2.64
C THR A 67 -11.77 -0.51 2.61
N MET A 68 -10.55 -1.05 2.53
CA MET A 68 -10.31 -2.50 2.60
C MET A 68 -10.80 -3.11 3.92
N TYR A 69 -10.58 -2.43 5.05
CA TYR A 69 -11.02 -2.91 6.35
C TYR A 69 -12.53 -2.78 6.57
N SER A 70 -13.16 -1.76 5.97
CA SER A 70 -14.59 -1.49 6.13
C SER A 70 -15.48 -2.42 5.31
N ALA A 71 -14.98 -2.95 4.19
CA ALA A 71 -15.71 -3.85 3.30
C ALA A 71 -15.73 -5.30 3.83
N ARG A 72 -16.24 -5.49 5.05
CA ARG A 72 -16.45 -6.82 5.60
C ARG A 72 -17.53 -7.55 4.80
N GLU A 73 -17.11 -8.54 4.03
CA GLU A 73 -18.02 -9.45 3.36
C GLU A 73 -18.32 -10.67 4.23
N TYR A 74 -19.48 -11.26 3.98
CA TYR A 74 -19.90 -12.50 4.61
C TYR A 74 -20.19 -13.54 3.54
N VAL A 75 -19.74 -14.77 3.78
CA VAL A 75 -20.07 -15.92 2.95
C VAL A 75 -21.09 -16.79 3.66
N GLU A 76 -22.13 -17.16 2.93
CA GLU A 76 -23.15 -18.07 3.44
C GLU A 76 -22.65 -19.52 3.38
N VAL A 77 -22.57 -20.16 4.54
CA VAL A 77 -22.05 -21.53 4.71
C VAL A 77 -23.06 -22.38 5.47
N PRO A 78 -23.37 -23.61 5.03
CA PRO A 78 -24.18 -24.54 5.79
C PRO A 78 -23.61 -24.81 7.19
N ALA A 79 -24.43 -24.69 8.23
CA ALA A 79 -24.01 -24.83 9.63
C ALA A 79 -23.37 -26.20 9.93
N LYS A 80 -23.77 -27.24 9.19
CA LYS A 80 -23.23 -28.61 9.31
C LYS A 80 -21.73 -28.67 8.99
N LEU A 81 -21.24 -27.82 8.09
CA LEU A 81 -19.83 -27.80 7.65
C LEU A 81 -18.92 -27.02 8.60
N ILE A 82 -19.50 -26.20 9.48
CA ILE A 82 -18.80 -25.44 10.51
C ILE A 82 -18.85 -26.15 11.87
N ARG A 83 -19.72 -27.16 12.01
CA ARG A 83 -19.85 -27.96 13.23
C ARG A 83 -18.54 -28.70 13.51
N GLY A 84 -17.92 -28.41 14.66
CA GLY A 84 -16.62 -28.98 15.06
C GLY A 84 -15.41 -28.06 14.86
N MET A 85 -15.61 -26.85 14.30
CA MET A 85 -14.56 -25.84 14.22
C MET A 85 -14.24 -25.25 15.61
N PRO A 86 -13.02 -24.70 15.81
CA PRO A 86 -12.64 -24.01 17.04
C PRO A 86 -13.63 -22.91 17.43
N HIS A 87 -13.77 -22.67 18.74
CA HIS A 87 -14.68 -21.63 19.26
C HIS A 87 -14.35 -20.23 18.71
N SER A 88 -13.07 -19.96 18.42
CA SER A 88 -12.60 -18.72 17.79
C SER A 88 -13.22 -18.44 16.43
N ILE A 89 -13.73 -19.45 15.73
CA ILE A 89 -14.43 -19.30 14.45
C ILE A 89 -15.94 -19.29 14.65
N THR A 90 -16.45 -20.18 15.50
CA THR A 90 -17.92 -20.29 15.68
C THR A 90 -18.51 -19.10 16.41
N SER A 91 -17.74 -18.38 17.24
CA SER A 91 -18.18 -17.18 17.94
C SER A 91 -18.37 -15.97 17.01
N VAL A 92 -17.61 -15.88 15.92
CA VAL A 92 -17.69 -14.78 14.94
C VAL A 92 -18.65 -15.07 13.79
N CYS A 93 -19.20 -16.28 13.72
CA CYS A 93 -20.21 -16.66 12.73
C CYS A 93 -21.60 -16.15 13.16
N GLU A 94 -22.26 -15.42 12.27
CA GLU A 94 -23.60 -14.92 12.52
C GLU A 94 -24.67 -15.91 12.01
N ARG A 95 -25.73 -16.10 12.77
CA ARG A 95 -26.83 -16.98 12.37
C ARG A 95 -27.84 -16.17 11.55
N LYS A 96 -28.22 -16.66 10.35
CA LYS A 96 -29.20 -15.96 9.51
C LYS A 96 -30.59 -16.06 10.14
N TRP A 97 -31.24 -14.93 10.38
CA TRP A 97 -32.59 -14.88 10.99
C TRP A 97 -33.61 -15.76 10.24
N MET A 98 -33.53 -15.80 8.91
CA MET A 98 -34.47 -16.53 8.05
C MET A 98 -34.11 -18.01 7.81
N SER A 99 -32.92 -18.47 8.16
CA SER A 99 -32.51 -19.86 7.91
C SER A 99 -31.58 -20.36 9.01
N ARG A 100 -32.10 -21.24 9.87
CA ARG A 100 -31.32 -21.84 10.97
C ARG A 100 -30.19 -22.75 10.49
N ASP A 101 -30.24 -23.21 9.24
CA ASP A 101 -29.26 -24.13 8.67
C ASP A 101 -28.08 -23.43 7.97
N THR A 102 -28.11 -22.10 7.87
CA THR A 102 -27.08 -21.31 7.18
C THR A 102 -26.44 -20.29 8.13
N LEU A 103 -25.11 -20.25 8.14
CA LEU A 103 -24.31 -19.28 8.87
C LEU A 103 -23.71 -18.26 7.91
N ARG A 104 -23.68 -17.00 8.34
CA ARG A 104 -22.89 -15.94 7.72
C ARG A 104 -21.52 -15.95 8.36
N VAL A 105 -20.52 -16.29 7.57
CA VAL A 105 -19.15 -16.38 8.03
C VAL A 105 -18.36 -15.18 7.50
N PRO A 106 -17.73 -14.37 8.36
CA PRO A 106 -16.97 -13.23 7.90
C PRO A 106 -15.72 -13.66 7.11
N THR A 107 -15.27 -12.79 6.20
CA THR A 107 -14.11 -13.03 5.32
C THR A 107 -12.77 -12.67 5.96
N ASP A 108 -12.71 -12.42 7.27
CA ASP A 108 -11.48 -12.11 7.99
C ASP A 108 -10.38 -13.16 7.73
N MET A 109 -9.13 -12.72 7.63
CA MET A 109 -7.98 -13.56 7.26
C MET A 109 -7.88 -14.85 8.11
N HIS A 110 -8.06 -14.75 9.43
CA HIS A 110 -8.03 -15.90 10.34
C HIS A 110 -9.16 -16.90 10.05
N VAL A 111 -10.36 -16.39 9.75
CA VAL A 111 -11.56 -17.20 9.49
C VAL A 111 -11.45 -17.87 8.12
N MET A 112 -11.05 -17.12 7.10
CA MET A 112 -10.76 -17.63 5.77
C MET A 112 -9.75 -18.79 5.85
N ASN A 113 -8.60 -18.59 6.47
CA ASN A 113 -7.56 -19.62 6.57
C ASN A 113 -8.05 -20.90 7.25
N THR A 114 -8.89 -20.76 8.28
CA THR A 114 -9.47 -21.92 8.98
C THR A 114 -10.47 -22.66 8.10
N ILE A 115 -11.31 -21.94 7.35
CA ILE A 115 -12.25 -22.55 6.40
C ILE A 115 -11.50 -23.27 5.27
N LEU A 116 -10.49 -22.63 4.68
CA LEU A 116 -9.72 -23.21 3.59
C LEU A 116 -8.97 -24.48 4.02
N LYS A 117 -8.52 -24.53 5.28
CA LYS A 117 -7.78 -25.68 5.83
C LYS A 117 -8.67 -26.86 6.22
N TRP A 118 -9.83 -26.61 6.83
CA TRP A 118 -10.59 -27.66 7.53
C TRP A 118 -11.96 -27.96 6.92
N VAL A 119 -12.56 -27.06 6.13
CA VAL A 119 -13.87 -27.33 5.51
C VAL A 119 -13.70 -28.22 4.29
N GLY A 120 -14.30 -29.41 4.32
CA GLY A 120 -14.22 -30.40 3.24
C GLY A 120 -14.94 -30.01 1.93
N ALA A 121 -15.91 -29.09 1.97
CA ALA A 121 -16.69 -28.70 0.81
C ALA A 121 -15.92 -27.74 -0.14
N PRO A 122 -15.63 -28.14 -1.39
CA PRO A 122 -14.84 -27.32 -2.33
C PRO A 122 -15.53 -26.01 -2.71
N GLU A 123 -16.86 -26.03 -2.88
CA GLU A 123 -17.65 -24.84 -3.21
C GLU A 123 -17.58 -23.76 -2.12
N VAL A 124 -17.57 -24.18 -0.84
CA VAL A 124 -17.44 -23.24 0.28
C VAL A 124 -16.05 -22.63 0.32
N ARG A 125 -15.00 -23.46 0.14
CA ARG A 125 -13.62 -22.96 0.07
C ARG A 125 -13.43 -21.97 -1.08
N ARG A 126 -13.97 -22.27 -2.26
CA ARG A 126 -13.92 -21.38 -3.43
C ARG A 126 -14.62 -20.05 -3.15
N LYS A 127 -15.86 -20.08 -2.64
CA LYS A 127 -16.61 -18.86 -2.32
C LYS A 127 -15.91 -18.01 -1.26
N MET A 128 -15.38 -18.65 -0.21
CA MET A 128 -14.63 -17.98 0.84
C MET A 128 -13.34 -17.34 0.30
N TYR A 129 -12.57 -18.06 -0.52
CA TYR A 129 -11.36 -17.52 -1.13
C TYR A 129 -11.65 -16.31 -2.01
N ILE A 130 -12.67 -16.40 -2.88
CA ILE A 130 -13.04 -15.31 -3.78
C ILE A 130 -13.51 -14.11 -2.96
N ALA A 131 -14.43 -14.26 -2.02
CA ALA A 131 -14.96 -13.15 -1.23
C ALA A 131 -13.88 -12.47 -0.37
N ALA A 132 -12.99 -13.25 0.25
CA ALA A 132 -11.92 -12.69 1.08
C ALA A 132 -10.78 -12.01 0.31
N ASN A 133 -10.56 -12.38 -0.96
CA ASN A 133 -9.53 -11.76 -1.81
C ASN A 133 -10.11 -10.79 -2.85
N SER A 134 -11.43 -10.66 -2.92
CA SER A 134 -12.07 -9.64 -3.75
C SER A 134 -11.94 -8.30 -3.05
N CYS A 135 -11.27 -7.36 -3.70
CA CYS A 135 -11.20 -5.99 -3.20
C CYS A 135 -12.58 -5.34 -3.31
N ALA A 136 -12.94 -4.48 -2.35
CA ALA A 136 -14.11 -3.63 -2.45
C ALA A 136 -14.09 -2.90 -3.79
N LYS A 137 -15.15 -2.98 -4.59
CA LYS A 137 -15.21 -2.30 -5.90
C LYS A 137 -14.95 -0.80 -5.78
N ASP A 138 -15.30 -0.23 -4.63
CA ASP A 138 -15.10 1.17 -4.26
C ASP A 138 -13.62 1.56 -4.14
N ASN A 139 -12.70 0.60 -4.03
CA ASN A 139 -11.26 0.86 -3.96
C ASN A 139 -10.58 1.02 -5.32
N LEU A 140 -11.21 0.58 -6.41
CA LEU A 140 -10.68 0.79 -7.76
C LEU A 140 -10.48 2.27 -8.10
N PRO A 141 -11.47 3.16 -7.93
CA PRO A 141 -11.27 4.59 -8.22
C PRO A 141 -10.20 5.23 -7.31
N VAL A 142 -10.10 4.81 -6.05
CA VAL A 142 -9.06 5.29 -5.12
C VAL A 142 -7.66 4.89 -5.58
N LEU A 143 -7.52 3.67 -6.11
CA LEU A 143 -6.25 3.19 -6.67
C LEU A 143 -5.86 3.95 -7.94
N ASP A 144 -6.82 4.24 -8.82
CA ASP A 144 -6.57 5.02 -10.03
C ASP A 144 -6.14 6.46 -9.69
N GLU A 145 -6.79 7.08 -8.70
CA GLU A 145 -6.40 8.40 -8.19
C GLU A 145 -4.98 8.38 -7.60
N LEU A 146 -4.66 7.37 -6.78
CA LEU A 146 -3.32 7.19 -6.20
C LEU A 146 -2.26 7.03 -7.28
N ARG A 147 -2.55 6.26 -8.34
CA ARG A 147 -1.64 6.04 -9.47
C ARG A 147 -1.38 7.33 -10.23
N ALA A 148 -2.43 8.11 -10.51
CA ALA A 148 -2.32 9.38 -11.20
C ALA A 148 -1.46 10.38 -10.41
N LYS A 149 -1.74 10.55 -9.11
CA LYS A 149 -1.00 11.47 -8.24
C LYS A 149 0.47 11.09 -8.08
N ARG A 150 0.77 9.79 -7.96
CA ARG A 150 2.15 9.28 -7.94
C ARG A 150 2.89 9.56 -9.25
N HIS A 151 2.20 9.45 -10.38
CA HIS A 151 2.79 9.77 -11.68
C HIS A 151 3.09 11.27 -11.81
N GLU A 152 2.15 12.13 -11.41
CA GLU A 152 2.31 13.60 -11.39
C GLU A 152 3.52 14.01 -10.54
N LEU A 153 3.65 13.44 -9.32
CA LEU A 153 4.79 13.68 -8.44
C LEU A 153 6.12 13.29 -9.11
N ALA A 154 6.16 12.14 -9.78
CA ALA A 154 7.38 11.67 -10.44
C ALA A 154 7.79 12.61 -11.59
N GLN A 155 6.82 13.03 -12.41
CA GLN A 155 7.07 13.97 -13.52
C GLN A 155 7.60 15.32 -13.01
N LEU A 156 7.01 15.84 -11.92
CA LEU A 156 7.44 17.10 -11.31
C LEU A 156 8.87 17.05 -10.78
N LEU A 157 9.31 15.88 -10.31
CA LEU A 157 10.69 15.62 -9.85
C LEU A 157 11.64 15.22 -11.00
N GLY A 158 11.17 15.21 -12.26
CA GLY A 158 12.00 14.88 -13.43
C GLY A 158 12.21 13.39 -13.67
N PHE A 159 11.39 12.52 -13.09
CA PHE A 159 11.43 11.07 -13.29
C PHE A 159 10.34 10.62 -14.28
N PRO A 160 10.62 9.64 -15.16
CA PRO A 160 9.64 9.18 -16.14
C PRO A 160 8.47 8.43 -15.50
N THR A 161 8.70 7.69 -14.41
CA THR A 161 7.65 6.99 -13.67
C THR A 161 7.93 7.02 -12.17
N TYR A 162 6.88 6.79 -11.37
CA TYR A 162 7.02 6.67 -9.92
C TYR A 162 7.91 5.49 -9.49
N ALA A 163 7.95 4.41 -10.28
CA ALA A 163 8.87 3.30 -10.01
C ALA A 163 10.34 3.76 -10.08
N HIS A 164 10.69 4.57 -11.09
CA HIS A 164 12.04 5.14 -11.19
C HIS A 164 12.36 6.06 -10.01
N LEU A 165 11.38 6.82 -9.51
CA LEU A 165 11.55 7.65 -8.32
C LEU A 165 11.79 6.80 -7.05
N ALA A 166 11.11 5.66 -6.93
CA ALA A 166 11.16 4.80 -5.75
C ALA A 166 12.40 3.89 -5.69
N THR A 167 12.99 3.52 -6.85
CA THR A 167 14.09 2.56 -6.92
C THR A 167 15.46 3.16 -7.23
N ARG A 168 15.56 4.47 -7.45
CA ARG A 168 16.84 5.18 -7.60
C ARG A 168 17.42 5.59 -6.25
#